data_AF-A0A0N0IX36-F1
#
_entry.id   AF-A0A0N0IX36-F1
#
_cell.length_a   1.000
_cell.length_b   1.000
_cell.length_c   1.000
_cell.angle_alpha   90.00
_cell.angle_beta   90.00
_cell.angle_gamma   90.00
#
_symmetry.space_group_name_H-M   'P 1'
#
loop_
_entity.id
_entity.type
_entity.pdbx_description
1 polymer ?
#
loop_
_entity_poly.entity_id
_entity_poly.type
_entity_poly.pdbx_seq_one_letter_code
_entity_poly.pdbx_strand_id
1 'polypeptide(L)'
;MSHLCEVIIIAVPPSDMKDVFDSMHNSFTKNHFEFEEGDFDVIYLCDIDTDDGEDYIFESERIIPQSKEEKDNAIERLRNHRTGGLLNYRGIEGKFEGLPPYDIGVEFRSLDNMTIEYIAITIRDYIFDPHETAFENLITTVLNTMNVIGIAKGLDYPYEWDEEEITELIKEGKLETVHPRLVYKKKY
;
A
#
# COMPACT_ATOMS: atom_id res chain seq x y z
N MET A 1 -21.11 -10.73 -8.87
CA MET A 1 -20.75 -10.65 -7.44
C MET A 1 -20.05 -9.33 -7.26
N SER A 2 -20.52 -8.45 -6.38
CA SER A 2 -19.73 -7.26 -6.02
C SER A 2 -18.45 -7.75 -5.35
N HIS A 3 -17.31 -7.32 -5.85
CA HIS A 3 -16.02 -7.64 -5.24
C HIS A 3 -15.83 -6.68 -4.07
N LEU A 4 -16.39 -7.05 -2.90
CA LEU A 4 -16.10 -6.35 -1.66
C LEU A 4 -14.61 -6.51 -1.36
N CYS A 5 -13.96 -5.42 -1.01
CA CYS A 5 -12.56 -5.40 -0.65
C CYS A 5 -12.40 -4.80 0.74
N GLU A 6 -11.52 -5.35 1.55
CA GLU A 6 -10.98 -4.62 2.68
C GLU A 6 -9.91 -3.66 2.15
N VAL A 7 -9.99 -2.40 2.55
CA VAL A 7 -8.99 -1.37 2.23
C VAL A 7 -8.33 -0.91 3.53
N ILE A 8 -7.01 -0.87 3.53
CA ILE A 8 -6.18 -0.32 4.60
C ILE A 8 -5.43 0.88 4.04
N ILE A 9 -5.66 2.06 4.61
CA ILE A 9 -5.05 3.32 4.20
C ILE A 9 -4.14 3.79 5.33
N ILE A 10 -2.85 3.93 5.05
CA ILE A 10 -1.82 4.33 6.00
C ILE A 10 -1.36 5.73 5.59
N ALA A 11 -1.77 6.75 6.35
CA ALA A 11 -1.30 8.11 6.14
C ALA A 11 0.06 8.32 6.82
N VAL A 12 1.03 8.83 6.08
CA VAL A 12 2.36 9.19 6.56
C VAL A 12 2.60 10.70 6.39
N PRO A 13 3.52 11.30 7.18
CA PRO A 13 4.00 12.63 6.86
C PRO A 13 4.66 12.64 5.47
N PRO A 14 4.69 13.77 4.75
CA PRO A 14 5.48 13.93 3.54
C PRO A 14 6.89 13.36 3.71
N SER A 15 7.16 12.25 3.04
CA SER A 15 8.37 11.43 3.26
C SER A 15 9.01 10.99 1.94
N ASP A 16 10.32 10.75 1.97
CA ASP A 16 11.03 10.15 0.84
C ASP A 16 10.54 8.71 0.58
N MET A 17 10.31 8.36 -0.69
CA MET A 17 9.80 7.04 -1.07
C MET A 17 10.66 5.90 -0.55
N LYS A 18 11.99 6.04 -0.56
CA LYS A 18 12.89 4.97 -0.16
C LYS A 18 12.71 4.63 1.32
N ASP A 19 12.56 5.64 2.17
CA ASP A 19 12.38 5.45 3.61
C ASP A 19 11.03 4.82 3.94
N VAL A 20 9.97 5.25 3.24
CA VAL A 20 8.61 4.68 3.38
C VAL A 20 8.61 3.22 2.90
N PHE A 21 9.17 2.97 1.71
CA PHE A 21 9.28 1.63 1.14
C PHE A 21 10.07 0.68 2.05
N ASP A 22 11.27 1.09 2.49
CA ASP A 22 12.13 0.27 3.35
C ASP A 22 11.42 -0.09 4.66
N SER A 23 10.72 0.87 5.25
CA SER A 23 10.02 0.65 6.53
C SER A 23 8.77 -0.22 6.36
N MET A 24 8.05 -0.06 5.24
CA MET A 24 6.91 -0.90 4.91
C MET A 24 7.35 -2.33 4.60
N HIS A 25 8.39 -2.51 3.79
CA HIS A 25 8.97 -3.81 3.47
C HIS A 25 9.47 -4.54 4.72
N ASN A 26 10.13 -3.83 5.64
CA ASN A 26 10.51 -4.38 6.94
C ASN A 26 9.29 -4.80 7.78
N SER A 27 8.16 -4.11 7.67
CA SER A 27 6.92 -4.48 8.37
C SER A 27 6.30 -5.75 7.76
N PHE A 28 6.29 -5.86 6.43
CA PHE A 28 5.82 -7.05 5.71
C PHE A 28 6.66 -8.29 6.03
N THR A 29 7.98 -8.19 5.91
CA THR A 29 8.89 -9.33 6.18
C THR A 29 8.80 -9.83 7.62
N LYS A 30 8.66 -8.93 8.60
CA LYS A 30 8.40 -9.30 10.01
C LYS A 30 7.08 -10.04 10.21
N ASN A 31 6.10 -9.78 9.34
CA ASN A 31 4.79 -10.43 9.36
C ASN A 31 4.68 -11.57 8.33
N HIS A 32 5.81 -12.10 7.86
CA HIS A 32 5.87 -13.27 6.98
C HIS A 32 5.20 -13.09 5.62
N PHE A 33 5.39 -11.89 5.05
CA PHE A 33 5.13 -11.60 3.65
C PHE A 33 6.44 -11.51 2.89
N GLU A 34 6.42 -11.91 1.62
CA GLU A 34 7.53 -11.79 0.68
C GLU A 34 7.04 -11.22 -0.65
N PHE A 35 7.96 -10.79 -1.52
CA PHE A 35 7.55 -10.37 -2.86
C PHE A 35 6.97 -11.54 -3.64
N GLU A 36 5.88 -11.31 -4.36
CA GLU A 36 5.21 -12.36 -5.11
C GLU A 36 6.10 -12.94 -6.21
N GLU A 37 6.34 -14.26 -6.25
CA GLU A 37 6.99 -14.92 -7.39
C GLU A 37 5.91 -15.53 -8.33
N GLY A 38 5.89 -15.11 -9.61
CA GLY A 38 5.03 -15.70 -10.65
C GLY A 38 4.44 -14.71 -11.66
N ASP A 39 3.45 -15.17 -12.43
CA ASP A 39 2.85 -14.45 -13.57
C ASP A 39 2.09 -13.15 -13.19
N PHE A 40 1.88 -12.90 -11.89
CA PHE A 40 1.22 -11.70 -11.36
C PHE A 40 2.18 -10.71 -10.67
N ASP A 41 3.50 -10.95 -10.75
CA ASP A 41 4.56 -10.07 -10.25
C ASP A 41 4.66 -8.80 -11.10
N VAL A 42 3.69 -7.90 -10.97
CA VAL A 42 3.63 -6.65 -11.72
C VAL A 42 4.09 -5.53 -10.81
N ILE A 43 5.07 -4.76 -11.30
CA ILE A 43 5.48 -3.52 -10.66
C ILE A 43 4.94 -2.37 -11.50
N TYR A 44 4.29 -1.43 -10.85
CA TYR A 44 3.76 -0.22 -11.48
C TYR A 44 4.47 1.00 -10.90
N LEU A 45 4.90 1.92 -11.75
CA LEU A 45 5.41 3.23 -11.35
C LEU A 45 4.32 4.27 -11.60
N CYS A 46 3.97 5.07 -10.59
CA CYS A 46 2.93 6.09 -10.69
C CYS A 46 3.47 7.39 -11.32
N ASP A 47 2.58 8.24 -11.87
CA ASP A 47 2.90 9.43 -12.66
C ASP A 47 3.91 10.39 -12.02
N ILE A 48 4.69 11.11 -12.84
CA ILE A 48 5.44 12.31 -12.43
C ILE A 48 4.68 13.51 -12.99
N ASP A 49 4.08 14.33 -12.14
CA ASP A 49 3.59 15.64 -12.56
C ASP A 49 4.79 16.59 -12.66
N THR A 50 5.22 16.91 -13.88
CA THR A 50 6.07 18.07 -14.11
C THR A 50 5.26 19.12 -14.84
N ASP A 51 4.83 20.15 -14.10
CA ASP A 51 4.24 21.35 -14.67
C ASP A 51 5.38 22.29 -15.14
N ASP A 52 6.16 21.86 -16.14
CA ASP A 52 7.17 22.66 -16.82
C ASP A 52 6.68 23.32 -18.12
N GLY A 53 5.36 23.38 -18.29
CA GLY A 53 4.69 24.36 -19.13
C GLY A 53 4.72 24.12 -20.65
N GLU A 54 5.33 23.06 -21.16
CA GLU A 54 5.30 22.75 -22.60
C GLU A 54 4.89 21.34 -23.01
N ASP A 55 4.96 20.29 -22.17
CA ASP A 55 4.40 18.97 -22.53
C ASP A 55 4.09 18.13 -21.27
N TYR A 56 2.86 17.63 -21.14
CA TYR A 56 2.48 16.63 -20.13
C TYR A 56 3.23 15.31 -20.42
N ILE A 57 4.21 14.94 -19.60
CA ILE A 57 4.86 13.63 -19.70
C ILE A 57 4.17 12.65 -18.73
N PHE A 58 3.20 11.91 -19.25
CA PHE A 58 2.63 10.74 -18.56
C PHE A 58 3.59 9.55 -18.71
N GLU A 59 4.38 9.25 -17.69
CA GLU A 59 5.27 8.07 -17.66
C GLU A 59 4.86 7.06 -16.58
N SER A 60 3.57 6.75 -16.51
CA SER A 60 3.14 5.52 -15.84
C SER A 60 3.68 4.29 -16.57
N GLU A 61 4.52 3.49 -15.92
CA GLU A 61 5.14 2.29 -16.51
C GLU A 61 4.69 1.03 -15.76
N ARG A 62 4.18 0.05 -16.52
CA ARG A 62 3.92 -1.30 -16.03
C ARG A 62 5.07 -2.22 -16.42
N ILE A 63 5.76 -2.76 -15.43
CA ILE A 63 6.91 -3.65 -15.58
C ILE A 63 6.47 -5.08 -15.23
N ILE A 64 6.69 -6.01 -16.16
CA ILE A 64 6.45 -7.45 -15.96
C ILE A 64 7.81 -8.16 -16.07
N PRO A 65 8.56 -8.28 -14.96
CA PRO A 65 9.89 -8.87 -14.96
C PRO A 65 9.84 -10.33 -15.42
N GLN A 66 10.77 -10.69 -16.30
CA GLN A 66 10.93 -12.05 -16.83
C GLN A 66 12.03 -12.84 -16.09
N SER A 67 12.72 -12.19 -15.16
CA SER A 67 13.77 -12.78 -14.35
C SER A 67 13.86 -12.12 -12.97
N LYS A 68 14.52 -12.80 -12.02
CA LYS A 68 14.80 -12.23 -10.69
C LYS A 68 15.62 -10.94 -10.76
N GLU A 69 16.60 -10.86 -11.66
CA GLU A 69 17.41 -9.65 -11.82
C GLU A 69 16.57 -8.47 -12.31
N GLU A 70 15.68 -8.68 -13.27
CA GLU A 70 14.75 -7.64 -13.73
C GLU A 70 13.81 -7.20 -12.62
N LYS A 71 13.32 -8.14 -11.80
CA LYS A 71 12.48 -7.84 -10.66
C LYS A 71 13.23 -7.00 -9.62
N ASP A 72 14.42 -7.42 -9.20
CA ASP A 72 15.22 -6.70 -8.21
C ASP A 72 15.53 -5.28 -8.70
N ASN A 73 15.83 -5.11 -9.99
CA ASN A 73 16.02 -3.80 -10.62
C ASN A 73 14.72 -2.96 -10.64
N ALA A 74 13.58 -3.56 -10.96
CA ALA A 74 12.30 -2.85 -10.96
C ALA A 74 11.86 -2.43 -9.56
N ILE A 75 12.11 -3.25 -8.54
CA ILE A 75 11.87 -2.91 -7.14
C ILE A 75 12.77 -1.74 -6.72
N GLU A 76 14.06 -1.77 -7.09
CA GLU A 76 14.96 -0.65 -6.79
C GLU A 76 14.54 0.63 -7.52
N ARG A 77 14.01 0.53 -8.75
CA ARG A 77 13.42 1.68 -9.46
C ARG A 77 12.22 2.24 -8.69
N LEU A 78 11.26 1.39 -8.29
CA LEU A 78 10.09 1.79 -7.51
C LEU A 78 10.47 2.43 -6.17
N ARG A 79 11.42 1.82 -5.46
CA ARG A 79 11.94 2.29 -4.18
C ARG A 79 12.54 3.70 -4.25
N ASN A 80 13.02 4.14 -5.42
CA ASN A 80 13.53 5.48 -5.64
C ASN A 80 12.58 6.36 -6.49
N HIS A 81 11.33 5.91 -6.73
CA HIS A 81 10.35 6.61 -7.54
C HIS A 81 9.62 7.68 -6.72
N ARG A 82 9.76 8.96 -7.09
CA ARG A 82 9.29 10.09 -6.26
C ARG A 82 7.80 10.04 -5.92
N THR A 83 7.00 9.61 -6.88
CA THR A 83 5.54 9.60 -6.77
C THR A 83 4.96 8.25 -6.35
N GLY A 84 5.84 7.27 -6.13
CA GLY A 84 5.50 5.92 -5.71
C GLY A 84 5.09 5.03 -6.87
N GLY A 85 4.16 4.12 -6.60
CA GLY A 85 3.85 2.99 -7.47
C GLY A 85 3.26 1.82 -6.69
N LEU A 86 3.08 0.69 -7.36
CA LEU A 86 2.48 -0.51 -6.79
C LEU A 86 3.39 -1.71 -6.97
N LEU A 87 3.41 -2.58 -5.97
CA LEU A 87 3.96 -3.92 -6.06
C LEU A 87 3.15 -4.92 -5.24
N ASN A 88 3.28 -6.20 -5.58
CA ASN A 88 2.57 -7.28 -4.91
C ASN A 88 3.46 -8.01 -3.89
N TYR A 89 2.85 -8.34 -2.75
CA TYR A 89 3.40 -9.26 -1.76
C TYR A 89 2.54 -10.53 -1.69
N ARG A 90 3.15 -11.65 -1.35
CA ARG A 90 2.48 -12.91 -1.06
C ARG A 90 2.64 -13.29 0.41
N GLY A 91 1.57 -13.81 1.02
CA GLY A 91 1.64 -14.43 2.34
C GLY A 91 2.31 -15.81 2.32
N ILE A 92 3.23 -16.09 3.25
CA ILE A 92 3.96 -17.36 3.31
C ILE A 92 3.08 -18.50 3.90
N GLU A 93 2.81 -19.52 3.10
CA GLU A 93 1.92 -20.67 3.42
C GLU A 93 2.18 -21.29 4.80
N GLY A 94 3.44 -21.47 5.20
CA GLY A 94 3.81 -22.15 6.44
C GLY A 94 3.40 -21.43 7.73
N LYS A 95 3.05 -20.14 7.66
CA LYS A 95 2.57 -19.37 8.81
C LYS A 95 1.05 -19.27 8.90
N PHE A 96 0.36 -19.62 7.82
CA PHE A 96 -1.10 -19.57 7.70
C PHE A 96 -1.67 -20.99 7.53
N GLU A 97 -1.14 -21.97 8.28
CA GLU A 97 -1.48 -23.40 8.15
C GLU A 97 -2.98 -23.64 7.90
N GLY A 98 -3.31 -24.17 6.72
CA GLY A 98 -4.68 -24.51 6.32
C GLY A 98 -5.36 -23.47 5.42
N LEU A 99 -4.72 -22.33 5.13
CA LEU A 99 -5.23 -21.31 4.21
C LEU A 99 -4.33 -21.19 2.97
N PRO A 100 -4.90 -20.98 1.77
CA PRO A 100 -4.11 -20.77 0.56
C PRO A 100 -3.28 -19.49 0.67
N PRO A 101 -2.12 -19.41 -0.01
CA PRO A 101 -1.40 -18.16 -0.13
C PRO A 101 -2.30 -17.13 -0.81
N TYR A 102 -2.09 -15.88 -0.49
CA TYR A 102 -2.81 -14.77 -1.07
C TYR A 102 -1.84 -13.64 -1.40
N ASP A 103 -2.14 -12.98 -2.51
CA ASP A 103 -1.38 -11.85 -3.00
C ASP A 103 -2.08 -10.55 -2.60
N ILE A 104 -1.29 -9.56 -2.20
CA ILE A 104 -1.76 -8.24 -1.78
C ILE A 104 -1.04 -7.17 -2.60
N GLY A 105 -1.82 -6.29 -3.22
CA GLY A 105 -1.29 -5.09 -3.85
C GLY A 105 -0.99 -4.05 -2.78
N VAL A 106 0.22 -3.52 -2.80
CA VAL A 106 0.66 -2.43 -1.92
C VAL A 106 1.02 -1.25 -2.79
N GLU A 107 0.31 -0.17 -2.59
CA GLU A 107 0.41 1.02 -3.40
C GLU A 107 0.94 2.17 -2.57
N PHE A 108 1.97 2.84 -3.06
CA PHE A 108 2.59 4.02 -2.46
C PHE A 108 2.25 5.21 -3.33
N ARG A 109 1.76 6.29 -2.73
CA ARG A 109 1.24 7.42 -3.48
C ARG A 109 1.68 8.75 -2.92
N SER A 110 1.93 9.64 -3.86
CA SER A 110 2.19 11.05 -3.64
C SER A 110 0.95 11.88 -3.90
N LEU A 111 0.75 12.93 -3.10
CA LEU A 111 -0.25 13.97 -3.30
C LEU A 111 0.38 15.25 -3.85
N ASP A 112 1.67 15.47 -3.59
CA ASP A 112 2.42 16.67 -4.01
C ASP A 112 3.40 16.41 -5.17
N ASN A 113 3.39 15.20 -5.73
CA ASN A 113 4.29 14.69 -6.76
C ASN A 113 5.79 14.73 -6.40
N MET A 114 6.12 14.89 -5.12
CA MET A 114 7.50 14.97 -4.63
C MET A 114 7.80 13.99 -3.51
N THR A 115 6.81 13.74 -2.64
CA THR A 115 6.93 12.93 -1.43
C THR A 115 5.80 11.92 -1.37
N ILE A 116 5.96 10.86 -0.59
CA ILE A 116 4.89 9.90 -0.31
C ILE A 116 4.13 10.35 0.92
N GLU A 117 2.80 10.36 0.82
CA GLU A 117 1.92 10.72 1.91
C GLU A 117 0.92 9.62 2.30
N TYR A 118 0.73 8.61 1.45
CA TYR A 118 -0.05 7.45 1.86
C TYR A 118 0.39 6.14 1.20
N ILE A 119 0.00 5.06 1.87
CA ILE A 119 0.10 3.69 1.38
C ILE A 119 -1.31 3.09 1.41
N ALA A 120 -1.75 2.49 0.32
CA ALA A 120 -3.01 1.77 0.23
C ALA A 120 -2.74 0.27 0.06
N ILE A 121 -3.52 -0.55 0.77
CA ILE A 121 -3.54 -2.00 0.62
C ILE A 121 -4.98 -2.41 0.38
N THR A 122 -5.23 -3.05 -0.76
CA THR A 122 -6.57 -3.50 -1.16
C THR A 122 -6.58 -5.01 -1.29
N ILE A 123 -7.44 -5.66 -0.50
CA ILE A 123 -7.53 -7.11 -0.41
C ILE A 123 -8.97 -7.52 -0.58
N ARG A 124 -9.24 -8.60 -1.32
CA ARG A 124 -10.61 -9.12 -1.45
C ARG A 124 -11.11 -9.60 -0.09
N ASP A 125 -12.34 -9.25 0.27
CA ASP A 125 -12.91 -9.53 1.59
C ASP A 125 -12.84 -11.02 1.99
N TYR A 126 -13.16 -11.94 1.07
CA TYR A 126 -13.06 -13.38 1.33
C TYR A 126 -11.62 -13.89 1.55
N ILE A 127 -10.61 -13.10 1.17
CA ILE A 127 -9.20 -13.33 1.50
C ILE A 127 -8.88 -12.66 2.84
N PHE A 128 -9.41 -11.47 3.10
CA PHE A 128 -9.17 -10.78 4.35
C PHE A 128 -9.70 -11.57 5.55
N ASP A 129 -10.95 -12.05 5.48
CA ASP A 129 -11.66 -12.72 6.58
C ASP A 129 -10.89 -13.88 7.22
N PRO A 130 -10.38 -14.88 6.46
CA PRO A 130 -9.58 -15.96 7.04
C PRO A 130 -8.23 -15.51 7.60
N HIS A 131 -7.75 -14.33 7.19
CA HIS A 131 -6.41 -13.80 7.48
C HIS A 131 -6.42 -12.52 8.34
N GLU A 132 -7.56 -12.12 8.92
CA GLU A 132 -7.71 -10.84 9.63
C GLU A 132 -6.62 -10.64 10.70
N THR A 133 -6.31 -11.68 11.49
CA THR A 133 -5.26 -11.60 12.52
C THR A 133 -3.87 -11.27 11.95
N ALA A 134 -3.57 -11.74 10.73
CA ALA A 134 -2.31 -11.41 10.05
C ALA A 134 -2.23 -9.93 9.71
N PHE A 135 -3.32 -9.37 9.17
CA PHE A 135 -3.41 -7.95 8.83
C PHE A 135 -3.42 -7.06 10.07
N GLU A 136 -4.09 -7.47 11.15
CA GLU A 136 -4.05 -6.77 12.43
C GLU A 136 -2.62 -6.72 13.03
N ASN A 137 -1.85 -7.80 12.88
CA ASN A 137 -0.44 -7.83 13.28
C ASN A 137 0.43 -6.94 12.39
N LEU A 138 0.17 -6.91 11.08
CA LEU A 138 0.83 -5.99 10.14
C LEU A 138 0.57 -4.54 10.52
N ILE A 139 -0.70 -4.15 10.70
CA ILE A 139 -1.11 -2.80 11.11
C ILE A 139 -0.41 -2.41 12.42
N THR A 140 -0.39 -3.32 13.40
CA THR A 140 0.28 -3.10 14.69
C THR A 140 1.78 -2.91 14.52
N THR A 141 2.41 -3.70 13.64
CA THR A 141 3.84 -3.57 13.33
C THR A 141 4.14 -2.21 12.71
N VAL A 142 3.36 -1.82 11.68
CA VAL A 142 3.48 -0.53 10.99
C VAL A 142 3.37 0.62 11.99
N LEU A 143 2.34 0.66 12.85
CA LEU A 143 2.19 1.69 13.89
C LEU A 143 3.42 1.81 14.80
N ASN A 144 4.07 0.68 15.10
CA ASN A 144 5.21 0.64 15.99
C ASN A 144 6.52 1.04 15.29
N THR A 145 6.72 0.63 14.05
CA THR A 145 8.01 0.76 13.35
C THR A 145 8.10 1.90 12.36
N MET A 146 6.97 2.41 11.87
CA MET A 146 6.91 3.50 10.91
C MET A 146 6.49 4.82 11.57
N ASN A 147 6.88 5.93 10.95
CA ASN A 147 6.37 7.25 11.28
C ASN A 147 5.05 7.47 10.53
N VAL A 148 3.94 7.13 11.16
CA VAL A 148 2.59 7.24 10.57
C VAL A 148 1.77 8.30 11.32
N ILE A 149 0.93 9.02 10.58
CA ILE A 149 -0.05 9.95 11.14
C ILE A 149 -1.24 9.15 11.68
N GLY A 150 -1.69 8.16 10.92
CA GLY A 150 -2.74 7.25 11.31
C GLY A 150 -3.04 6.22 10.22
N ILE A 151 -3.84 5.22 10.58
CA ILE A 151 -4.25 4.12 9.71
C ILE A 151 -5.77 4.02 9.77
N ALA A 152 -6.42 4.03 8.62
CA ALA A 152 -7.82 3.70 8.45
C ALA A 152 -7.96 2.30 7.86
N LYS A 153 -8.99 1.57 8.29
CA LYS A 153 -9.32 0.25 7.76
C LYS A 153 -10.84 0.10 7.62
N GLY A 154 -11.29 -0.55 6.57
CA GLY A 154 -12.55 -1.29 6.61
C GLY A 154 -12.94 -1.93 5.27
N LEU A 155 -14.21 -2.31 5.18
CA LEU A 155 -14.85 -2.86 3.98
C LEU A 155 -15.31 -1.79 2.98
N ASP A 156 -14.62 -1.71 1.83
CA ASP A 156 -14.99 -0.87 0.68
C ASP A 156 -16.08 -1.56 -0.17
N TYR A 157 -17.20 -0.85 -0.34
CA TYR A 157 -18.23 -1.19 -1.29
C TYR A 157 -17.86 -0.51 -2.61
N PRO A 158 -17.58 -1.26 -3.69
CA PRO A 158 -16.69 -0.84 -4.78
C PRO A 158 -16.63 0.66 -5.04
N TYR A 159 -15.49 1.28 -4.72
CA TYR A 159 -15.19 2.71 -4.91
C TYR A 159 -15.99 3.64 -3.99
N GLU A 160 -16.28 3.21 -2.76
CA GLU A 160 -16.92 4.08 -1.79
C GLU A 160 -15.92 5.07 -1.18
N TRP A 161 -14.65 4.68 -1.06
CA TRP A 161 -13.63 5.46 -0.37
C TRP A 161 -12.57 5.94 -1.33
N ASP A 162 -12.43 7.26 -1.38
CA ASP A 162 -11.33 7.92 -2.05
C ASP A 162 -10.11 7.95 -1.11
N GLU A 163 -9.03 7.23 -1.44
CA GLU A 163 -7.87 7.12 -0.55
C GLU A 163 -7.18 8.46 -0.29
N GLU A 164 -7.27 9.41 -1.22
CA GLU A 164 -6.75 10.77 -1.05
C GLU A 164 -7.60 11.53 -0.04
N GLU A 165 -8.93 11.54 -0.19
CA GLU A 165 -9.85 12.17 0.77
C GLU A 165 -9.65 11.58 2.18
N ILE A 166 -9.60 10.25 2.31
CA ILE A 166 -9.38 9.60 3.59
C ILE A 166 -8.04 10.01 4.20
N THR A 167 -6.99 10.09 3.39
CA THR A 167 -5.65 10.52 3.84
C THR A 167 -5.67 11.96 4.36
N GLU A 168 -6.33 12.88 3.66
CA GLU A 168 -6.51 14.26 4.12
C GLU A 168 -7.28 14.33 5.43
N LEU A 169 -8.38 13.59 5.55
CA LEU A 169 -9.19 13.53 6.77
C LEU A 169 -8.41 12.95 7.96
N ILE A 170 -7.50 12.01 7.74
CA ILE A 170 -6.57 11.52 8.78
C ILE A 170 -5.62 12.65 9.20
N LYS A 171 -5.01 13.37 8.24
CA LYS A 171 -4.09 14.49 8.51
C LYS A 171 -4.76 15.61 9.29
N GLU A 172 -6.03 15.90 9.00
CA GLU A 172 -6.83 16.91 9.69
C GLU A 172 -7.41 16.43 11.04
N GLY A 173 -7.33 15.13 11.34
CA GLY A 173 -7.94 14.55 12.54
C GLY A 173 -9.47 14.55 12.52
N LYS A 174 -10.09 14.52 11.33
CA LYS A 174 -11.54 14.58 11.13
C LYS A 174 -12.16 13.24 10.70
N LEU A 175 -11.34 12.24 10.40
CA LEU A 175 -11.80 10.96 9.84
C LEU A 175 -12.98 10.34 10.60
N GLU A 176 -12.88 10.17 11.92
CA GLU A 176 -13.92 9.53 12.72
C GLU A 176 -15.26 10.28 12.70
N THR A 177 -15.23 11.59 12.45
CA THR A 177 -16.45 12.42 12.35
C THR A 177 -17.12 12.28 10.98
N VAL A 178 -16.32 12.16 9.91
CA VAL A 178 -16.83 12.12 8.52
C VAL A 178 -17.16 10.68 8.10
N HIS A 179 -16.28 9.73 8.43
CA HIS A 179 -16.43 8.30 8.09
C HIS A 179 -16.39 7.42 9.35
N PRO A 180 -17.47 7.37 10.15
CA PRO A 180 -17.52 6.58 11.39
C PRO A 180 -17.49 5.05 11.15
N ARG A 181 -17.60 4.60 9.90
CA ARG A 181 -17.48 3.18 9.52
C ARG A 181 -16.03 2.73 9.34
N LEU A 182 -15.10 3.66 9.17
CA LEU A 182 -13.68 3.34 9.09
C LEU A 182 -13.11 3.18 10.49
N VAL A 183 -12.46 2.04 10.72
CA VAL A 183 -11.71 1.80 11.94
C VAL A 183 -10.44 2.64 11.86
N TYR A 184 -10.31 3.62 12.76
CA TYR A 184 -9.16 4.51 12.82
C TYR A 184 -8.20 4.12 13.95
N LYS A 185 -6.90 4.03 13.65
CA LYS A 185 -5.82 3.76 14.62
C LYS A 185 -4.71 4.78 14.44
N LYS A 186 -4.15 5.29 15.54
CA LYS A 186 -3.00 6.19 15.55
C LYS A 186 -2.01 5.82 16.64
N LYS A 187 -0.75 6.23 16.47
CA LYS A 187 0.29 6.09 17.49
C LYS A 187 0.00 7.07 18.62
N TYR A 188 0.02 6.58 19.86
CA TYR A 188 -0.12 7.40 21.07
C TYR A 188 1.23 7.92 21.55
#